data_AF-A0A3S4CEG3-F1
#
_entry.id   AF-A0A3S4CEG3-F1
#
_cell.length_a   1.000
_cell.length_b   1.000
_cell.length_c   1.000
_cell.angle_alpha   90.00
_cell.angle_beta   90.00
_cell.angle_gamma   90.00
#
_symmetry.space_group_name_H-M   'P 1'
#
loop_
_entity.id
_entity.type
_entity.pdbx_description
1 polymer ?
#
loop_
_entity_poly.entity_id
_entity_poly.type
_entity_poly.pdbx_seq_one_letter_code
_entity_poly.pdbx_strand_id
1 'polypeptide(L)'
;MALGFGSTSIARGVVTTMRGTVGPNTTGGTVALTFTGRVTAGAVYRSVDVTLGDVDAGACVVRATEFSCSFTLHTGESADVRIRVYPDALNAPDRVIQQFEVSSTDPDQDNAMTVATPVSLDRDTSDWVSAFSLDLSSFPDAFVPLLALLLLALAATVSETERRRAAATRTSSTKPGVPT
;
A
#
# COMPACT_ATOMS: atom_id res chain seq x y z
N MET A 1 20.93 -2.47 -17.68
CA MET A 1 20.05 -1.30 -17.49
C MET A 1 19.84 -1.02 -16.01
N ALA A 2 19.73 0.24 -15.58
CA ALA A 2 19.46 0.56 -14.17
C ALA A 2 17.95 0.72 -13.91
N LEU A 3 17.53 0.30 -12.71
CA LEU A 3 16.20 0.48 -12.16
C LEU A 3 16.31 1.36 -10.91
N GLY A 4 15.59 2.48 -10.90
CA GLY A 4 15.56 3.37 -9.74
C GLY A 4 14.13 3.63 -9.32
N PHE A 5 13.69 3.08 -8.19
CA PHE A 5 12.37 3.39 -7.62
C PHE A 5 12.52 4.14 -6.31
N GLY A 6 11.79 5.24 -6.16
CA GLY A 6 11.76 6.02 -4.92
C GLY A 6 11.02 5.30 -3.81
N SER A 7 11.50 5.42 -2.57
CA SER A 7 10.75 4.97 -1.39
C SER A 7 9.57 5.91 -1.15
N THR A 8 8.37 5.33 -1.08
CA THR A 8 7.14 6.06 -0.74
C THR A 8 6.48 5.32 0.42
N SER A 9 5.88 6.02 1.37
CA SER A 9 5.01 5.35 2.35
C SER A 9 3.72 4.93 1.66
N ILE A 10 3.31 3.70 1.90
CA ILE A 10 2.09 3.12 1.33
C ILE A 10 1.09 2.97 2.48
N ALA A 11 -0.16 3.42 2.31
CA ALA A 11 -1.19 3.31 3.34
C ALA A 11 -2.29 2.32 2.93
N ARG A 12 -2.85 1.60 3.92
CA ARG A 12 -3.97 0.67 3.67
C ARG A 12 -5.20 1.42 3.16
N GLY A 13 -5.84 0.91 2.11
CA GLY A 13 -7.07 1.49 1.57
C GLY A 13 -6.87 2.80 0.80
N VAL A 14 -5.64 3.22 0.55
CA VAL A 14 -5.30 4.45 -0.19
C VAL A 14 -4.50 4.09 -1.44
N VAL A 15 -4.77 4.78 -2.55
CA VAL A 15 -3.97 4.62 -3.77
C VAL A 15 -2.70 5.45 -3.61
N THR A 16 -1.56 4.78 -3.54
CA THR A 16 -0.23 5.42 -3.49
C THR A 16 0.40 5.42 -4.88
N THR A 17 1.04 6.52 -5.25
CA THR A 17 1.81 6.63 -6.49
C THR A 17 3.30 6.47 -6.20
N MET A 18 3.90 5.43 -6.77
CA MET A 18 5.34 5.20 -6.77
C MET A 18 5.93 5.70 -8.09
N ARG A 19 7.08 6.36 -8.03
CA ARG A 19 7.80 6.86 -9.20
C ARG A 19 9.17 6.18 -9.29
N GLY A 20 9.60 5.91 -10.50
CA GLY A 20 10.92 5.39 -10.76
C GLY A 20 11.38 5.62 -12.19
N THR A 21 12.56 5.11 -12.51
CA THR A 21 13.20 5.24 -13.82
C THR A 21 13.71 3.88 -14.30
N VAL A 22 13.66 3.69 -15.62
CA VAL A 22 14.22 2.54 -16.34
C VAL A 22 15.18 3.07 -17.39
N GLY A 23 16.47 2.81 -17.23
CA GLY A 23 17.51 3.35 -18.11
C GLY A 23 18.76 3.80 -17.36
N PRO A 24 19.72 4.45 -18.04
CA PRO A 24 19.71 4.69 -19.48
C PRO A 24 19.98 3.41 -20.28
N ASN A 25 19.58 3.39 -21.56
CA ASN A 25 20.10 2.41 -22.51
C ASN A 25 21.57 2.71 -22.81
N THR A 26 22.48 1.81 -22.42
CA THR A 26 23.92 2.00 -22.62
C THR A 26 24.45 1.35 -23.90
N THR A 27 23.57 0.76 -24.71
CA THR A 27 23.96 0.13 -25.99
C THR A 27 24.08 1.17 -27.09
N GLY A 28 24.79 0.85 -28.17
CA GLY A 28 24.95 1.75 -29.32
C GLY A 28 23.74 1.87 -30.24
N GLY A 29 22.61 1.21 -29.93
CA GLY A 29 21.42 1.17 -30.78
C GLY A 29 20.11 1.19 -29.99
N THR A 30 18.99 1.11 -30.71
CA THR A 30 17.67 1.04 -30.10
C THR A 30 17.42 -0.35 -29.54
N VAL A 31 16.98 -0.42 -28.28
CA VAL A 31 16.58 -1.67 -27.63
C VAL A 31 15.08 -1.67 -27.36
N ALA A 32 14.44 -2.82 -27.55
CA ALA A 32 13.07 -3.02 -27.11
C ALA A 32 13.10 -3.62 -25.70
N LEU A 33 12.29 -3.04 -24.81
CA LEU A 33 12.22 -3.41 -23.41
C LEU A 33 10.83 -3.93 -23.08
N THR A 34 10.81 -4.96 -22.24
CA THR A 34 9.63 -5.44 -21.53
C THR A 34 9.85 -5.21 -20.05
N PHE A 35 9.10 -4.26 -19.50
CA PHE A 35 9.08 -3.98 -18.08
C PHE A 35 7.89 -4.67 -17.44
N THR A 36 8.15 -5.59 -16.52
CA THR A 36 7.11 -6.30 -15.78
C THR A 36 7.24 -6.07 -14.30
N GLY A 37 6.11 -6.21 -13.61
CA GLY A 37 6.12 -6.18 -12.15
C GLY A 37 5.07 -7.09 -11.57
N ARG A 38 5.35 -7.59 -10.37
CA ARG A 38 4.48 -8.42 -9.56
C ARG A 38 4.41 -7.85 -8.15
N VAL A 39 3.23 -7.85 -7.57
CA VAL A 39 3.02 -7.42 -6.18
C VAL A 39 2.48 -8.56 -5.34
N THR A 40 2.84 -8.58 -4.06
CA THR A 40 2.28 -9.49 -3.06
C THR A 40 0.76 -9.40 -2.98
N ALA A 41 0.13 -10.52 -2.64
CA ALA A 41 -1.30 -10.56 -2.34
C ALA A 41 -1.69 -9.54 -1.25
N GLY A 42 -2.92 -9.02 -1.33
CA GLY A 42 -3.39 -7.93 -0.46
C GLY A 42 -3.00 -6.53 -0.94
N ALA A 43 -2.31 -6.41 -2.09
CA ALA A 43 -2.19 -5.16 -2.84
C ALA A 43 -2.44 -5.39 -4.33
N VAL A 44 -2.95 -4.37 -5.00
CA VAL A 44 -3.25 -4.42 -6.43
C VAL A 44 -2.68 -3.22 -7.19
N TYR A 45 -2.27 -3.43 -8.42
CA TYR A 45 -1.94 -2.36 -9.35
C TYR A 45 -3.22 -1.73 -9.89
N ARG A 46 -3.23 -0.40 -9.94
CA ARG A 46 -4.33 0.41 -10.49
C ARG A 46 -4.00 0.96 -11.87
N SER A 47 -2.80 1.48 -12.03
CA SER A 47 -2.27 1.90 -13.32
C SER A 47 -0.75 1.85 -13.31
N VAL A 48 -0.17 1.72 -14.50
CA VAL A 48 1.26 1.88 -14.74
C VAL A 48 1.39 2.72 -15.99
N ASP A 49 2.07 3.86 -15.84
CA ASP A 49 2.32 4.81 -16.91
C ASP A 49 3.83 4.87 -17.14
N VAL A 50 4.26 4.81 -18.40
CA VAL A 50 5.67 4.91 -18.81
C VAL A 50 5.82 6.05 -19.78
N THR A 51 6.68 7.02 -19.45
CA THR A 51 6.91 8.23 -20.24
C THR A 51 8.37 8.36 -20.63
N LEU A 52 8.63 8.76 -21.87
CA LEU A 52 9.95 9.13 -22.39
C LEU A 52 9.97 10.66 -22.52
N GLY A 53 10.56 11.35 -21.54
CA GLY A 53 10.38 12.79 -21.40
C GLY A 53 8.90 13.13 -21.17
N ASP A 54 8.29 13.87 -22.10
CA ASP A 54 6.88 14.30 -22.02
C ASP A 54 5.90 13.42 -22.82
N VAL A 55 6.36 12.32 -23.41
CA VAL A 55 5.55 11.47 -24.29
C VAL A 55 5.26 10.13 -23.62
N ASP A 56 4.01 9.69 -23.68
CA ASP A 56 3.62 8.33 -23.29
C ASP A 56 4.30 7.32 -24.22
N ALA A 57 5.14 6.46 -23.65
CA ALA A 57 6.11 5.69 -24.41
C ALA A 57 5.80 4.19 -24.50
N GLY A 58 4.79 3.71 -23.79
CA GLY A 58 4.52 2.27 -23.69
C GLY A 58 3.05 1.93 -23.63
N ALA A 59 2.71 0.78 -24.22
CA ALA A 59 1.46 0.10 -23.99
C ALA A 59 1.62 -0.78 -22.74
N CYS A 60 0.90 -0.46 -21.67
CA CYS A 60 0.91 -1.21 -20.42
C CYS A 60 -0.36 -2.04 -20.28
N VAL A 61 -0.20 -3.35 -20.08
CA VAL A 61 -1.27 -4.26 -19.68
C VAL A 61 -1.18 -4.46 -18.17
N VAL A 62 -2.16 -3.92 -17.44
CA VAL A 62 -2.21 -3.99 -15.98
C VAL A 62 -3.29 -4.98 -15.56
N ARG A 63 -2.91 -5.98 -14.76
CA ARG A 63 -3.80 -6.90 -14.06
C ARG A 63 -3.75 -6.60 -12.56
N ALA A 64 -4.55 -7.30 -11.77
CA ALA A 64 -4.66 -7.04 -10.34
C ALA A 64 -3.30 -7.07 -9.63
N THR A 65 -2.50 -8.12 -9.81
CA THR A 65 -1.23 -8.31 -9.06
C THR A 65 0.01 -8.28 -9.95
N GLU A 66 -0.17 -8.04 -11.25
CA GLU A 66 0.92 -8.07 -12.21
C GLU A 66 0.69 -7.04 -13.31
N PHE A 67 1.75 -6.56 -13.92
CA PHE A 67 1.68 -5.74 -15.13
C PHE A 67 2.81 -6.09 -16.09
N SER A 68 2.61 -5.72 -17.36
CA SER A 68 3.62 -5.78 -18.39
C SER A 68 3.50 -4.57 -19.30
N CYS A 69 4.60 -3.85 -19.49
CA CYS A 69 4.72 -2.70 -20.37
C CYS A 69 5.81 -2.98 -21.41
N SER A 70 5.54 -2.65 -22.66
CA SER A 70 6.52 -2.73 -23.75
C SER A 70 6.79 -1.35 -24.33
N PHE A 71 8.08 -0.98 -24.44
CA PHE A 71 8.53 0.29 -25.01
C PHE A 71 9.96 0.16 -25.55
N THR A 72 10.44 1.16 -26.28
CA THR A 72 11.80 1.17 -26.85
C THR A 72 12.61 2.34 -26.32
N LEU A 73 13.90 2.15 -26.07
CA LEU A 73 14.83 3.21 -25.68
C LEU A 73 15.92 3.38 -26.73
N HIS A 74 16.20 4.61 -27.13
CA HIS A 74 17.38 4.96 -27.91
C HIS A 74 18.62 5.03 -27.02
N THR A 75 19.79 5.06 -27.63
CA THR A 75 21.08 5.20 -26.92
C THR A 75 21.07 6.41 -25.98
N GLY A 76 21.33 6.17 -24.71
CA GLY A 76 21.36 7.19 -23.65
C GLY A 76 20.00 7.60 -23.09
N GLU A 77 18.89 7.11 -23.65
CA GLU A 77 17.53 7.46 -23.21
C GLU A 77 17.12 6.71 -21.94
N SER A 78 16.28 7.34 -21.12
CA SER A 78 15.68 6.75 -19.92
C SER A 78 14.17 6.98 -19.92
N ALA A 79 13.42 6.00 -19.42
CA ALA A 79 11.99 6.12 -19.20
C ALA A 79 11.69 6.50 -17.75
N ASP A 80 10.73 7.39 -17.54
CA ASP A 80 10.08 7.62 -16.27
C ASP A 80 8.88 6.69 -16.12
N VAL A 81 8.75 6.09 -14.95
CA VAL A 81 7.70 5.12 -14.65
C VAL A 81 6.89 5.59 -13.46
N ARG A 82 5.57 5.58 -13.60
CA ARG A 82 4.62 5.90 -12.55
C ARG A 82 3.72 4.71 -12.30
N ILE A 83 3.80 4.14 -11.10
CA ILE A 83 3.02 2.97 -10.70
C ILE A 83 2.04 3.40 -9.62
N ARG A 84 0.75 3.18 -9.84
CA ARG A 84 -0.28 3.37 -8.81
C ARG A 84 -0.62 2.03 -8.19
N VAL A 85 -0.43 1.91 -6.89
CA VAL A 85 -0.71 0.70 -6.12
C VAL A 85 -1.77 0.99 -5.07
N TYR A 86 -2.65 0.02 -4.84
CA TYR A 86 -3.71 0.06 -3.84
C TYR A 86 -3.58 -1.16 -2.93
N PRO A 87 -3.11 -0.99 -1.68
CA PRO A 87 -3.20 -2.04 -0.66
C PRO A 87 -4.64 -2.15 -0.17
N ASP A 88 -5.15 -3.37 -0.10
CA ASP A 88 -6.49 -3.64 0.39
C ASP A 88 -6.64 -3.24 1.87
N ALA A 89 -7.74 -2.56 2.21
CA ALA A 89 -7.94 -2.04 3.56
C ALA A 89 -7.97 -3.14 4.64
N LEU A 90 -8.47 -4.32 4.31
CA LEU A 90 -8.69 -5.41 5.26
C LEU A 90 -7.58 -6.46 5.19
N ASN A 91 -7.09 -6.75 3.98
CA ASN A 91 -6.21 -7.88 3.70
C ASN A 91 -4.79 -7.47 3.33
N ALA A 92 -4.43 -6.18 3.37
CA ALA A 92 -3.07 -5.77 3.07
C ALA A 92 -2.06 -6.43 4.04
N PRO A 93 -0.89 -6.82 3.54
CA PRO A 93 0.23 -7.22 4.37
C PRO A 93 0.84 -6.00 5.08
N ASP A 94 1.66 -6.22 6.11
CA ASP A 94 2.40 -5.14 6.78
C ASP A 94 3.52 -4.56 5.91
N ARG A 95 3.94 -5.31 4.89
CA ARG A 95 4.88 -4.87 3.86
C ARG A 95 4.38 -5.32 2.50
N VAL A 96 4.27 -4.39 1.58
CA VAL A 96 4.02 -4.68 0.17
C VAL A 96 5.36 -4.95 -0.50
N ILE A 97 5.51 -6.16 -1.04
CA ILE A 97 6.70 -6.54 -1.80
C ILE A 97 6.35 -6.47 -3.27
N GLN A 98 7.13 -5.70 -4.01
CA GLN A 98 7.02 -5.56 -5.46
C GLN A 98 8.31 -6.08 -6.08
N GLN A 99 8.17 -6.98 -7.03
CA GLN A 99 9.26 -7.51 -7.84
C GLN A 99 9.14 -6.91 -9.22
N PHE A 100 10.20 -6.27 -9.69
CA PHE A 100 10.29 -5.62 -10.98
C PHE A 100 11.34 -6.32 -11.81
N GLU A 101 11.06 -6.51 -13.09
CA GLU A 101 11.96 -7.15 -14.03
C GLU A 101 11.92 -6.37 -15.34
N VAL A 102 13.10 -6.07 -15.86
CA VAL A 102 13.31 -5.48 -17.19
C VAL A 102 14.03 -6.53 -18.00
N SER A 103 13.39 -6.96 -19.08
CA SER A 103 14.02 -7.75 -20.13
C SER A 103 14.19 -6.88 -21.37
N SER A 104 15.35 -7.00 -22.01
CA SER A 104 15.78 -6.25 -23.17
C SER A 104 16.11 -7.18 -24.32
N THR A 105 16.03 -6.68 -25.55
CA THR A 105 16.57 -7.38 -26.73
C THR A 105 18.08 -7.61 -26.66
N ASP A 106 18.77 -6.79 -25.88
CA ASP A 106 20.16 -7.01 -25.46
C ASP A 106 20.15 -7.52 -24.01
N PRO A 107 20.47 -8.81 -23.76
CA PRO A 107 20.35 -9.43 -22.44
C PRO A 107 21.35 -8.87 -21.43
N ASP A 108 22.45 -8.23 -21.88
CA ASP A 108 23.40 -7.56 -20.97
C ASP A 108 22.75 -6.34 -20.29
N GLN A 109 21.59 -5.89 -20.80
CA GLN A 109 20.78 -4.84 -20.20
C GLN A 109 19.71 -5.34 -19.23
N ASP A 110 19.48 -6.65 -19.13
CA ASP A 110 18.45 -7.21 -18.25
C ASP A 110 18.73 -6.85 -16.79
N ASN A 111 17.67 -6.59 -16.03
CA ASN A 111 17.80 -6.28 -14.62
C ASN A 111 16.52 -6.64 -13.86
N ALA A 112 16.67 -6.98 -12.58
CA ALA A 112 15.56 -7.22 -11.67
C ALA A 112 15.79 -6.50 -10.34
N MET A 113 14.71 -5.98 -9.77
CA MET A 113 14.73 -5.27 -8.50
C MET A 113 13.56 -5.73 -7.64
N THR A 114 13.78 -5.88 -6.33
CA THR A 114 12.71 -6.09 -5.37
C THR A 114 12.62 -4.89 -4.44
N VAL A 115 11.41 -4.32 -4.31
CA VAL A 115 11.10 -3.21 -3.43
C VAL A 115 10.14 -3.69 -2.35
N ALA A 116 10.56 -3.60 -1.09
CA ALA A 116 9.74 -3.95 0.06
C ALA A 116 9.37 -2.68 0.82
N THR A 117 8.10 -2.28 0.73
CA THR A 117 7.61 -1.02 1.29
C THR A 117 6.72 -1.30 2.50
N PRO A 118 6.97 -0.68 3.67
CA PRO A 118 6.07 -0.81 4.82
C PRO A 118 4.71 -0.18 4.51
N VAL A 119 3.65 -0.87 4.94
CA VAL A 119 2.29 -0.37 4.83
C VAL A 119 1.90 0.28 6.15
N SER A 120 1.70 1.59 6.15
CA SER A 120 1.12 2.27 7.30
C SER A 120 -0.32 1.83 7.48
N LEU A 121 -0.64 1.43 8.69
CA LEU A 121 -2.00 1.50 9.19
C LEU A 121 -2.26 2.99 9.36
N ASP A 122 -3.16 3.56 8.57
CA ASP A 122 -3.69 4.91 8.79
C ASP A 122 -4.55 4.89 10.07
N ARG A 123 -3.88 4.64 11.19
CA ARG A 123 -4.36 4.75 12.57
C ARG A 123 -3.42 5.71 13.29
N ASP A 124 -3.03 6.79 12.62
CA ASP A 124 -2.48 7.94 13.31
C ASP A 124 -3.64 8.63 14.02
N THR A 125 -3.90 8.15 15.25
CA THR A 125 -4.77 8.82 16.22
C THR A 125 -4.38 10.29 16.45
N SER A 126 -3.19 10.72 16.01
CA SER A 126 -2.74 12.11 16.03
C SER A 126 -3.56 13.05 15.15
N ASP A 127 -4.09 12.61 14.00
CA ASP A 127 -4.93 13.45 13.15
C ASP A 127 -6.37 13.56 13.65
N TRP A 128 -6.80 12.62 14.51
CA TRP A 128 -8.06 12.75 15.22
C TRP A 128 -7.97 13.81 16.33
N VAL A 129 -6.85 13.89 17.06
CA VAL A 129 -6.67 14.88 18.13
C VAL A 129 -6.71 16.32 17.60
N SER A 130 -6.20 16.57 16.39
CA SER A 130 -6.28 17.89 15.74
C SER A 130 -7.67 18.24 15.19
N ALA A 131 -8.48 17.24 14.81
CA ALA A 131 -9.88 17.44 14.42
C ALA A 131 -10.81 17.72 15.64
N PHE A 132 -10.43 17.24 16.83
CA PHE A 132 -11.11 17.54 18.10
C PHE A 132 -10.44 18.69 18.86
N SER A 133 -10.06 19.76 18.17
CA SER A 133 -9.77 21.04 18.81
C SER A 133 -11.09 21.65 19.32
N LEU A 134 -11.64 21.03 20.37
CA LEU A 134 -12.76 21.53 21.14
C LEU A 134 -12.24 22.77 21.86
N ASP A 135 -12.65 23.94 21.38
CA ASP A 135 -12.38 25.20 22.06
C ASP A 135 -13.15 25.21 23.39
N LEU A 136 -12.52 24.71 24.45
CA LEU A 136 -13.05 24.55 25.80
C LEU A 136 -13.56 25.87 26.40
N SER A 137 -13.19 27.01 25.80
CA SER A 137 -13.67 28.34 26.20
C SER A 137 -15.11 28.64 25.76
N SER A 138 -15.66 27.86 24.82
CA SER A 138 -16.98 28.08 24.21
C SER A 138 -18.08 27.14 24.75
N PHE A 139 -17.75 26.22 25.64
CA PHE A 139 -18.71 25.27 26.20
C PHE A 139 -19.37 25.82 27.48
N PRO A 140 -20.71 25.85 27.58
CA PRO A 140 -21.39 26.15 28.82
C PRO A 140 -21.02 25.11 29.88
N ASP A 141 -20.79 25.51 31.15
CA ASP A 141 -20.41 24.63 32.27
C ASP A 141 -21.29 23.36 32.43
N ALA A 142 -22.53 23.41 31.92
CA ALA A 142 -23.46 22.29 31.87
C ALA A 142 -23.05 21.11 30.94
N PHE A 143 -22.07 21.29 30.05
CA PHE A 143 -21.62 20.25 29.12
C PHE A 143 -20.69 19.22 29.78
N VAL A 144 -19.95 19.63 30.81
CA VAL A 144 -19.00 18.77 31.53
C VAL A 144 -19.66 17.51 32.12
N PRO A 145 -20.79 17.61 32.86
CA PRO A 145 -21.45 16.41 33.39
C PRO A 145 -22.04 15.51 32.30
N LEU A 146 -22.52 16.07 31.17
CA LEU A 146 -23.02 15.27 30.04
C LEU A 146 -21.89 14.50 29.34
N LEU A 147 -20.73 15.13 29.19
CA LEU A 147 -19.54 14.46 28.65
C LEU A 147 -19.08 13.33 29.57
N ALA A 148 -19.08 13.56 30.89
CA ALA A 148 -18.75 12.53 31.87
C ALA A 148 -19.72 11.33 31.79
N LEU A 149 -21.02 11.57 31.62
CA LEU A 149 -22.01 10.51 31.44
C LEU A 149 -21.83 9.74 30.12
N LEU A 150 -21.49 10.44 29.03
CA LEU A 150 -21.20 9.81 27.75
C LEU A 150 -19.95 8.92 27.83
N LEU A 151 -18.87 9.43 28.44
CA LEU A 151 -17.63 8.66 28.63
C LEU A 151 -17.85 7.46 29.55
N LEU A 152 -18.67 7.60 30.59
CA LEU A 152 -19.04 6.50 31.48
C LEU A 152 -19.86 5.43 30.76
N ALA A 153 -20.83 5.84 29.92
CA ALA A 153 -21.61 4.93 29.09
C ALA A 153 -20.71 4.20 28.08
N LEU A 154 -19.75 4.91 27.49
CA LEU A 154 -18.79 4.33 26.56
C LEU A 154 -17.88 3.31 27.26
N ALA A 155 -17.34 3.64 28.44
CA ALA A 155 -16.55 2.70 29.24
C ALA A 155 -17.35 1.45 29.63
N ALA A 156 -18.63 1.60 29.97
CA ALA A 156 -19.52 0.47 30.28
C ALA A 156 -19.73 -0.44 29.07
N THR A 157 -19.92 0.13 27.87
CA THR A 157 -20.08 -0.68 26.64
C THR A 157 -18.79 -1.40 26.23
N VAL A 158 -17.62 -0.79 26.42
CA VAL A 158 -16.33 -1.45 26.18
C VAL A 158 -16.13 -2.60 27.17
N SER A 159 -16.38 -2.39 28.46
CA SER A 159 -16.26 -3.44 29.48
C SER A 159 -17.22 -4.61 29.23
N GLU A 160 -18.46 -4.32 28.82
CA GLU A 160 -19.44 -5.35 28.46
C GLU A 160 -19.02 -6.12 27.20
N THR A 161 -18.43 -5.45 26.21
CA THR A 161 -17.90 -6.09 25.00
C THR A 161 -16.73 -7.02 25.33
N GLU A 162 -15.82 -6.60 26.22
CA GLU A 162 -14.72 -7.44 26.71
C GLU A 162 -15.22 -8.64 27.53
N ARG A 163 -16.23 -8.45 28.39
CA ARG A 163 -16.88 -9.55 29.13
C ARG A 163 -17.54 -10.56 28.18
N ARG A 164 -18.24 -10.10 27.14
CA ARG A 164 -18.84 -10.97 26.13
C ARG A 164 -17.80 -11.75 25.35
N ARG A 165 -16.69 -11.11 24.98
CA ARG A 165 -15.54 -11.79 24.35
C ARG A 165 -14.94 -12.85 25.28
N ALA A 166 -14.74 -12.53 26.56
CA ALA A 166 -14.22 -13.49 27.55
C ALA A 166 -15.19 -14.67 27.79
N ALA A 167 -16.51 -14.44 27.74
CA ALA A 167 -17.52 -15.49 27.86
C ALA A 167 -17.57 -16.40 26.62
N ALA A 168 -17.37 -15.86 25.41
CA ALA A 168 -17.26 -16.62 24.17
C ALA A 168 -16.00 -17.52 24.16
N THR A 169 -14.88 -17.05 24.72
CA THR A 169 -13.66 -17.86 24.87
C THR A 169 -13.79 -18.98 25.88
N ARG A 170 -14.64 -18.83 26.91
CA ARG A 170 -14.89 -19.90 27.91
C ARG A 170 -15.79 -21.01 27.38
N THR A 171 -16.69 -20.71 26.43
CA THR A 171 -17.63 -21.69 25.86
C THR A 171 -16.99 -22.60 24.80
N SER A 172 -15.87 -22.22 24.19
CA SER A 172 -15.13 -23.08 23.25
C SER A 172 -14.18 -24.09 23.91
N SER A 173 -13.97 -24.00 25.24
CA SER A 173 -13.05 -24.86 26.00
C SER A 173 -13.71 -26.14 26.53
N THR A 174 -15.04 -26.24 26.55
CA THR A 174 -15.74 -27.44 27.05
C THR A 174 -15.92 -28.47 25.94
N LYS A 175 -14.86 -29.22 25.62
CA LYS A 175 -14.99 -30.52 24.96
C LYS A 175 -15.55 -31.53 25.98
N PRO A 176 -16.68 -32.22 25.73
CA PRO A 176 -17.20 -33.22 26.66
C PRO A 176 -16.24 -34.42 26.70
N GLY A 177 -15.69 -34.71 27.88
CA GLY A 177 -14.95 -35.95 28.13
C GLY A 177 -15.89 -37.15 28.05
N VAL A 178 -15.51 -38.13 27.23
CA VAL A 178 -16.16 -39.44 27.09
C VAL A 178 -16.01 -40.22 28.40
N PRO A 179 -17.07 -40.85 28.95
CA PRO A 179 -16.95 -41.67 30.15
C PRO A 179 -16.34 -43.04 29.81
N THR A 180 -15.39 -43.48 30.64
CA THR A 180 -14.95 -44.88 30.77
C THR A 180 -15.47 -45.46 32.07
#